data_AF-A0ABD7D292-F1
#
_entry.id   AF-A0ABD7D292-F1
#
_cell.length_a   1.000
_cell.length_b   1.000
_cell.length_c   1.000
_cell.angle_alpha   90.00
_cell.angle_beta   90.00
_cell.angle_gamma   90.00
#
_symmetry.space_group_name_H-M   'P 1'
#
loop_
_entity.id
_entity.type
_entity.pdbx_description
1 polymer ?
#
loop_
_entity_poly.entity_id
_entity_poly.type
_entity_poly.pdbx_seq_one_letter_code
_entity_poly.pdbx_strand_id
1 'polypeptide(L)'
;MATSLTQLQADNRALSEKLDRANAKITHLKVAVCLMTGVIAFFTGYLVVRHLEADALAALGAGGLCFATISGLSLTVLAHLKQP
;
A
#
# COMPACT_ATOMS: atom_id res chain seq x y z
N MET A 1 42.62 2.99 -21.66
CA MET A 1 41.21 3.48 -21.68
C MET A 1 40.18 2.41 -21.24
N ALA A 2 40.56 1.36 -20.51
CA ALA A 2 39.62 0.35 -19.99
C ALA A 2 39.05 0.70 -18.59
N THR A 3 39.67 1.64 -17.89
CA THR A 3 39.31 2.06 -16.52
C THR A 3 37.98 2.80 -16.44
N SER A 4 37.59 3.53 -17.49
CA SER A 4 36.32 4.28 -17.50
C SER A 4 35.10 3.36 -17.67
N LEU A 5 35.22 2.28 -18.45
CA LEU A 5 34.13 1.36 -18.76
C LEU A 5 33.80 0.46 -17.57
N THR A 6 34.82 -0.06 -16.88
CA THR A 6 34.63 -0.83 -15.65
C THR A 6 34.11 0.03 -14.50
N GLN A 7 34.56 1.29 -14.41
CA GLN A 7 34.06 2.24 -13.41
C GLN A 7 32.61 2.64 -13.69
N LEU A 8 32.23 2.91 -14.95
CA LEU A 8 30.83 3.15 -15.33
C LEU A 8 29.92 1.95 -15.06
N GLN A 9 30.41 0.72 -15.26
CA GLN A 9 29.63 -0.49 -14.94
C GLN A 9 29.44 -0.67 -13.43
N ALA A 10 30.47 -0.37 -12.63
CA ALA A 10 30.38 -0.37 -11.18
C ALA A 10 29.40 0.69 -10.67
N ASP A 11 29.44 1.90 -11.23
CA ASP A 11 28.53 2.99 -10.89
C ASP A 11 27.08 2.66 -11.28
N ASN A 12 26.85 2.07 -12.46
CA ASN A 12 25.52 1.60 -12.88
C ASN A 12 24.97 0.51 -11.95
N ARG A 13 25.80 -0.46 -11.54
CA ARG A 13 25.38 -1.48 -10.56
C ARG A 13 25.03 -0.85 -9.21
N ALA A 14 25.86 0.07 -8.72
CA ALA A 14 25.61 0.77 -7.46
C ALA A 14 24.33 1.62 -7.52
N LEU A 15 24.05 2.28 -8.66
CA LEU A 15 22.80 2.99 -8.89
C LEU A 15 21.60 2.03 -8.94
N SER A 16 21.72 0.90 -9.64
CA SER A 16 20.67 -0.13 -9.71
C SER A 16 20.31 -0.64 -8.31
N GLU A 17 21.30 -0.97 -7.48
CA GLU A 17 21.05 -1.43 -6.12
C GLU A 17 20.42 -0.36 -5.22
N LYS A 18 20.74 0.92 -5.44
CA LYS A 18 20.09 2.04 -4.73
C LYS A 18 18.65 2.20 -5.19
N LEU A 19 18.40 2.05 -6.50
CA LEU A 19 17.07 2.10 -7.08
C LEU A 19 16.19 0.97 -6.53
N ASP A 20 16.70 -0.28 -6.48
CA ASP A 20 15.98 -1.42 -5.94
C ASP A 20 15.63 -1.24 -4.47
N ARG A 21 16.58 -0.75 -3.66
CA ARG A 21 16.33 -0.43 -2.24
C ARG A 21 15.30 0.69 -2.06
N ALA A 22 15.36 1.73 -2.88
CA ALA A 22 14.37 2.81 -2.85
C ALA A 22 12.99 2.31 -3.26
N ASN A 23 12.91 1.46 -4.28
CA ASN A 23 11.65 0.91 -4.80
C ASN A 23 10.99 -0.05 -3.79
N ALA A 24 11.80 -0.84 -3.07
CA ALA A 24 11.32 -1.66 -1.96
C ALA A 24 10.70 -0.79 -0.85
N LYS A 25 11.38 0.29 -0.43
CA LYS A 25 10.86 1.23 0.57
C LYS A 25 9.55 1.88 0.12
N ILE A 26 9.49 2.32 -1.13
CA ILE A 26 8.27 2.90 -1.72
C ILE A 26 7.12 1.89 -1.69
N THR A 27 7.39 0.62 -2.01
CA THR A 27 6.38 -0.45 -1.96
C THR A 27 5.83 -0.63 -0.55
N HIS A 28 6.70 -0.70 0.46
CA HIS A 28 6.28 -0.79 1.86
C HIS A 28 5.44 0.42 2.29
N LEU A 29 5.85 1.62 1.90
CA LEU A 29 5.12 2.84 2.23
C LEU A 29 3.73 2.85 1.58
N LYS A 30 3.61 2.41 0.31
CA LYS A 30 2.32 2.30 -0.38
C LYS A 30 1.39 1.32 0.32
N VAL A 31 1.90 0.16 0.75
CA VAL A 31 1.11 -0.82 1.52
C VAL A 31 0.65 -0.23 2.85
N ALA A 32 1.53 0.47 3.57
CA ALA A 32 1.16 1.12 4.83
C ALA A 32 0.04 2.16 4.64
N VAL A 33 0.13 2.99 3.60
CA VAL A 33 -0.92 3.95 3.26
C VAL A 33 -2.24 3.24 2.92
N CYS A 34 -2.22 2.14 2.17
CA CYS A 34 -3.43 1.36 1.85
C CYS A 34 -4.10 0.78 3.10
N LEU A 35 -3.31 0.34 4.09
CA LEU A 35 -3.86 -0.15 5.36
C LEU A 35 -4.45 1.00 6.18
N MET A 36 -3.80 2.16 6.22
CA MET A 36 -4.31 3.34 6.92
C MET A 36 -5.64 3.82 6.33
N THR A 37 -5.78 3.84 5.00
CA THR A 37 -7.06 4.17 4.35
C THR A 37 -8.14 3.15 4.68
N GLY A 38 -7.79 1.86 4.72
CA GLY A 38 -8.67 0.80 5.20
C GLY A 38 -9.17 1.04 6.63
N VAL A 39 -8.29 1.41 7.56
CA VAL A 39 -8.65 1.69 8.96
C VAL A 39 -9.61 2.89 9.05
N ILE A 40 -9.36 3.95 8.27
CA ILE A 40 -10.27 5.11 8.22
C ILE A 40 -11.66 4.68 7.70
N ALA A 41 -11.71 3.81 6.69
CA ALA A 41 -12.97 3.27 6.18
C ALA A 41 -13.70 2.41 7.21
N PHE A 42 -12.97 1.62 8.01
CA PHE A 42 -13.54 0.86 9.14
C PHE A 42 -14.28 1.76 10.11
N PHE A 43 -13.60 2.79 10.63
CA PHE A 43 -14.18 3.68 11.61
C PHE A 43 -15.36 4.47 11.04
N THR A 44 -15.25 4.91 9.78
CA THR A 44 -16.35 5.58 9.09
C THR A 44 -17.58 4.66 8.98
N GLY A 45 -17.40 3.42 8.50
CA GLY A 45 -18.49 2.45 8.39
C GLY A 45 -19.12 2.11 9.74
N TYR A 46 -18.29 1.91 10.76
CA TYR A 46 -18.74 1.67 12.13
C TYR A 46 -19.56 2.84 12.68
N LEU A 47 -19.08 4.08 12.54
CA LEU A 47 -19.75 5.27 13.03
C LEU A 47 -21.09 5.52 12.32
N VAL A 48 -21.13 5.34 11.00
CA VAL A 48 -22.36 5.50 10.21
C VAL A 48 -23.41 4.49 10.64
N VAL A 49 -23.05 3.21 10.75
CA VAL A 49 -24.01 2.16 11.12
C VAL A 49 -24.47 2.31 12.58
N ARG A 50 -23.57 2.73 13.48
CA ARG A 50 -23.95 3.04 14.86
C ARG A 50 -24.84 4.28 14.94
N HIS A 51 -24.66 5.27 14.06
CA HIS A 51 -25.53 6.45 13.97
C HIS A 51 -26.96 6.08 13.53
N LEU A 52 -27.12 4.99 12.79
CA LEU A 52 -28.41 4.42 12.40
C LEU A 52 -29.02 3.52 13.49
N GLU A 53 -28.54 3.61 14.73
CA GLU A 53 -29.01 2.83 15.90
C GLU A 53 -28.93 1.31 15.73
N ALA A 54 -28.14 0.81 14.78
CA ALA A 54 -27.94 -0.62 14.60
C ALA A 54 -27.10 -1.22 15.73
N ASP A 55 -27.31 -2.51 16.01
CA ASP A 55 -26.56 -3.24 17.02
C ASP A 55 -25.05 -3.13 16.83
N ALA A 56 -24.31 -3.09 17.94
CA ALA A 56 -22.86 -2.94 17.93
C ALA A 56 -22.15 -4.00 17.07
N LEU A 57 -22.71 -5.21 16.99
CA LEU A 57 -22.20 -6.30 16.16
C LEU A 57 -22.37 -5.99 14.66
N ALA A 58 -23.51 -5.43 14.26
CA ALA A 58 -23.77 -5.01 12.89
C ALA A 58 -22.86 -3.85 12.47
N ALA A 59 -22.63 -2.89 13.38
CA ALA A 59 -21.69 -1.78 13.17
C ALA A 59 -20.24 -2.28 12.99
N LEU A 60 -19.80 -3.25 13.81
CA LEU A 60 -18.49 -3.88 13.66
C LEU A 60 -18.39 -4.65 12.34
N GLY A 61 -19.44 -5.37 11.95
CA GLY A 61 -19.50 -6.09 10.68
C GLY A 61 -19.37 -5.16 9.47
N ALA A 62 -20.12 -4.05 9.47
CA ALA A 62 -20.05 -3.05 8.41
C ALA A 62 -18.68 -2.36 8.33
N GLY A 63 -18.12 -1.97 9.49
CA GLY A 63 -16.75 -1.45 9.55
C GLY A 63 -15.74 -2.46 8.99
N GLY A 64 -15.83 -3.73 9.39
CA GLY A 64 -14.95 -4.80 8.93
C GLY A 64 -15.03 -5.04 7.41
N LEU A 65 -16.25 -5.00 6.85
CA LEU A 65 -16.46 -5.08 5.40
C LEU A 65 -15.85 -3.88 4.67
N CYS A 66 -16.04 -2.67 5.17
CA CYS A 66 -15.40 -1.46 4.62
C CYS A 66 -13.88 -1.54 4.67
N PHE A 67 -13.30 -2.03 5.77
CA PHE A 67 -11.85 -2.24 5.88
C PHE A 67 -11.33 -3.20 4.80
N ALA A 68 -11.96 -4.38 4.72
CA ALA A 68 -11.52 -5.45 3.83
C ALA A 68 -11.64 -5.04 2.36
N THR A 69 -12.74 -4.40 2.00
CA THR A 69 -12.99 -3.93 0.62
C THR A 69 -12.03 -2.83 0.20
N ILE A 70 -11.85 -1.79 1.02
CA ILE A 70 -10.97 -0.66 0.66
C ILE A 70 -9.50 -1.09 0.66
N SER A 71 -9.06 -1.83 1.68
CA SER A 71 -7.68 -2.32 1.73
C SER A 71 -7.40 -3.28 0.58
N GLY A 72 -8.31 -4.22 0.34
CA GLY A 72 -8.20 -5.20 -0.75
C GLY A 72 -8.17 -4.55 -2.12
N LEU A 73 -9.10 -3.63 -2.40
CA LEU A 73 -9.14 -2.89 -3.67
C LEU A 73 -7.86 -2.08 -3.87
N SER A 74 -7.39 -1.38 -2.83
CA SER A 74 -6.17 -0.57 -2.91
C SER A 74 -4.93 -1.43 -3.22
N LEU A 75 -4.84 -2.62 -2.63
CA LEU A 75 -3.78 -3.58 -2.92
C LEU A 75 -3.90 -4.19 -4.33
N THR A 76 -5.11 -4.48 -4.80
CA THR A 76 -5.35 -4.97 -6.16
C THR A 76 -4.97 -3.92 -7.20
N VAL A 77 -5.33 -2.65 -6.99
CA VAL A 77 -4.91 -1.54 -7.85
C VAL A 77 -3.39 -1.37 -7.82
N LEU A 78 -2.77 -1.46 -6.64
CA LEU A 78 -1.31 -1.41 -6.52
C LEU A 78 -0.62 -2.55 -7.29
N ALA A 79 -1.20 -3.75 -7.27
CA ALA A 79 -0.71 -4.90 -8.01
C ALA A 79 -0.86 -4.72 -9.53
N HIS A 80 -1.99 -4.17 -10.00
CA HIS A 80 -2.22 -3.89 -11.42
C HIS A 80 -1.33 -2.76 -11.95
N LEU A 81 -1.11 -1.69 -11.18
CA LEU A 81 -0.18 -0.61 -11.55
C LEU A 81 1.29 -1.04 -11.55
N LYS A 82 1.61 -2.20 -10.96
CA LYS A 82 2.94 -2.80 -10.96
C LYS A 82 3.19 -3.70 -12.18
N GLN A 83 2.16 -4.02 -12.97
CA GLN A 83 2.35 -4.76 -14.22
C GLN A 83 2.92 -3.79 -15.28
N PRO A 84 4.14 -4.04 -15.78
CA PRO A 84 4.76 -3.23 -16.84
C PRO A 84 4.04 -3.38 -18.18
#